data_AF-A0A7S2A4C8-F1
#
_entry.id   AF-A0A7S2A4C8-F1
#
_cell.length_a   1.000
_cell.length_b   1.000
_cell.length_c   1.000
_cell.angle_alpha   90.00
_cell.angle_beta   90.00
_cell.angle_gamma   90.00
#
_symmetry.space_group_name_H-M   'P 1'
#
loop_
_entity.id
_entity.type
_entity.pdbx_description
1 polymer ?
#
loop_
_entity_poly.entity_id
_entity_poly.type
_entity_poly.pdbx_seq_one_letter_code
_entity_poly.pdbx_strand_id
1 'polypeptide(L)'
;MVAMVSGAKRYVLAPPNQCAKLGVVTSKYHPTYRHSVLNFGHLNLLDDPNIKSMPEGERRWLEIASNSLAVETVLKAGEVLYIPSHWFHYITSLQKSAQCNTRSGFPEKSNPVFGGKEEVEKCMGEDA
;
A
#
# COMPACT_ATOMS: atom_id res chain seq x y z
N MET A 1 -12.62 -5.50 7.16
CA MET A 1 -12.75 -4.31 8.03
C MET A 1 -11.63 -4.31 9.04
N VAL A 2 -11.22 -3.13 9.49
CA VAL A 2 -10.24 -2.93 10.56
C VAL A 2 -10.88 -2.09 11.64
N ALA A 3 -10.98 -2.63 12.86
CA ALA A 3 -11.47 -1.91 14.02
C ALA A 3 -10.30 -1.55 14.93
N MET A 4 -10.14 -0.27 15.25
CA MET A 4 -9.11 0.18 16.18
C MET A 4 -9.61 0.05 17.62
N VAL A 5 -8.91 -0.76 18.41
CA VAL A 5 -9.25 -1.04 19.81
C VAL A 5 -8.60 -0.02 20.74
N SER A 6 -7.33 0.32 20.50
CA SER A 6 -6.59 1.32 21.28
C SER A 6 -5.50 2.00 20.45
N GLY A 7 -5.13 3.23 20.83
CA GLY A 7 -4.14 4.05 20.13
C GLY A 7 -4.63 4.57 18.78
N ALA A 8 -3.69 4.89 17.90
CA ALA A 8 -3.97 5.39 16.55
C ALA A 8 -2.94 4.87 15.53
N LYS A 9 -3.40 4.67 14.30
CA LYS A 9 -2.57 4.28 13.15
C LYS A 9 -2.88 5.13 11.93
N ARG A 10 -1.84 5.58 11.22
CA ARG A 10 -1.97 6.21 9.90
C ARG A 10 -2.04 5.11 8.84
N TYR A 11 -3.09 5.16 8.03
CA TYR A 11 -3.28 4.31 6.86
C TYR A 11 -3.09 5.15 5.60
N VAL A 12 -2.24 4.70 4.70
CA VAL A 12 -2.17 5.19 3.32
C VAL A 12 -2.62 4.04 2.42
N LEU A 13 -3.67 4.27 1.65
CA LEU A 13 -4.33 3.28 0.82
C LEU A 13 -4.21 3.64 -0.66
N ALA A 14 -3.76 2.70 -1.48
CA ALA A 14 -3.72 2.86 -2.93
C ALA A 14 -4.66 1.83 -3.60
N PRO A 15 -5.46 2.26 -4.60
CA PRO A 15 -6.38 1.36 -5.28
C PRO A 15 -5.63 0.34 -6.15
N PRO A 16 -6.27 -0.81 -6.46
CA PRO A 16 -5.71 -1.87 -7.29
C PRO A 16 -5.02 -1.42 -8.59
N ASN A 17 -5.61 -0.45 -9.29
CA ASN A 17 -5.06 0.08 -10.54
C ASN A 17 -3.74 0.88 -10.39
N GLN A 18 -3.26 1.12 -9.17
CA GLN A 18 -1.94 1.72 -8.93
C GLN A 18 -0.81 0.69 -8.74
N CYS A 19 -1.11 -0.61 -8.76
CA CYS A 19 -0.16 -1.69 -8.45
C CYS A 19 1.21 -1.54 -9.15
N ALA A 20 1.22 -1.21 -10.44
CA ALA A 20 2.45 -1.09 -11.24
C ALA A 20 3.41 0.00 -10.76
N LYS A 21 2.93 0.97 -9.98
CA LYS A 21 3.74 2.07 -9.42
C LYS A 21 4.34 1.75 -8.06
N LEU A 22 3.92 0.66 -7.43
CA LEU A 22 4.18 0.40 -6.01
C LEU A 22 5.36 -0.56 -5.78
N GLY A 23 6.06 -1.01 -6.82
CA GLY A 23 7.22 -1.91 -6.69
C GLY A 23 6.90 -3.20 -5.93
N VAL A 24 5.76 -3.81 -6.23
CA VAL A 24 5.25 -4.99 -5.53
C VAL A 24 5.97 -6.24 -6.04
N VAL A 25 6.36 -7.13 -5.12
CA VAL A 25 6.92 -8.44 -5.48
C VAL A 25 5.81 -9.32 -6.03
N THR A 26 6.00 -9.71 -7.29
CA THR A 26 5.04 -10.45 -8.10
C THR A 26 5.16 -11.96 -7.96
N SER A 27 6.37 -12.46 -7.68
CA SER A 27 6.62 -13.90 -7.58
C SER A 27 5.88 -14.56 -6.42
N LYS A 28 4.98 -15.51 -6.73
CA LYS A 28 4.17 -16.25 -5.73
C LYS A 28 4.99 -17.04 -4.71
N TYR A 29 6.19 -17.47 -5.09
CA TYR A 29 7.09 -18.25 -4.22
C TYR A 29 7.97 -17.38 -3.33
N HIS A 30 7.99 -16.06 -3.55
CA HIS A 30 8.80 -15.15 -2.75
C HIS A 30 8.12 -14.87 -1.39
N PRO A 31 8.85 -14.87 -0.25
CA PRO A 31 8.26 -14.64 1.08
C PRO A 31 7.51 -13.31 1.25
N THR A 32 7.88 -12.32 0.43
CA THR A 32 7.26 -10.98 0.42
C THR A 32 6.26 -10.81 -0.73
N TYR A 33 5.74 -11.90 -1.31
CA TYR A 33 4.70 -11.85 -2.34
C TYR A 33 3.56 -10.92 -1.93
N ARG A 34 3.18 -9.99 -2.82
CA ARG A 34 2.20 -8.89 -2.58
C ARG A 34 2.65 -7.78 -1.63
N HIS A 35 3.92 -7.74 -1.25
CA HIS A 35 4.51 -6.60 -0.55
C HIS A 35 5.39 -5.78 -1.48
N SER A 36 5.44 -4.48 -1.24
CA SER A 36 6.39 -3.58 -1.91
C SER A 36 7.80 -3.77 -1.35
N VAL A 37 8.81 -3.66 -2.22
CA VAL A 37 10.22 -3.57 -1.82
C VAL A 37 10.68 -2.13 -1.57
N LEU A 38 9.83 -1.15 -1.87
CA LEU A 38 10.18 0.27 -1.75
C LEU A 38 10.13 0.71 -0.30
N ASN A 39 11.12 1.51 0.10
CA ASN A 39 11.09 2.20 1.38
C ASN A 39 10.31 3.53 1.26
N PHE A 40 9.00 3.47 1.45
CA PHE A 40 8.15 4.67 1.39
C PHE A 40 8.47 5.73 2.45
N GLY A 41 9.22 5.39 3.51
CA GLY A 41 9.73 6.37 4.48
C GLY A 41 10.71 7.37 3.85
N HIS A 42 11.31 7.03 2.71
CA HIS A 42 12.24 7.89 1.97
C HIS A 42 11.55 8.81 0.96
N LEU A 43 10.21 8.78 0.81
CA LEU A 43 9.51 9.70 -0.10
C LEU A 43 9.77 11.17 0.23
N ASN A 44 9.82 11.51 1.52
CA ASN A 44 10.11 12.89 1.98
C ASN A 44 11.54 13.35 1.65
N LEU A 45 12.43 12.43 1.26
CA LEU A 45 13.82 12.73 0.92
C LEU A 45 14.00 13.08 -0.57
N LEU A 46 12.99 12.87 -1.41
CA LEU A 46 13.05 13.22 -2.84
C LEU A 46 13.23 14.73 -3.06
N ASP A 47 12.65 15.54 -2.16
CA ASP A 47 12.68 16.99 -2.19
C ASP A 47 13.77 17.60 -1.28
N ASP A 48 14.53 16.78 -0.54
CA ASP A 48 15.56 17.27 0.39
C ASP A 48 16.85 17.65 -0.36
N PRO A 49 17.23 18.94 -0.39
CA PRO A 49 18.46 19.38 -1.06
C PRO A 49 19.74 18.90 -0.36
N ASN A 50 19.66 18.37 0.87
CA ASN A 50 20.80 18.01 1.70
C ASN A 50 21.11 16.50 1.73
N ILE A 51 20.36 15.67 1.00
CA ILE A 51 20.60 14.23 1.01
C ILE A 51 21.93 13.88 0.32
N LYS A 52 22.81 13.17 1.04
CA LYS A 52 24.19 12.92 0.62
C LYS A 52 24.33 12.01 -0.60
N SER A 53 23.35 11.15 -0.84
CA SER A 53 23.04 10.48 -2.12
C SER A 53 22.01 9.40 -1.85
N MET A 54 20.99 9.30 -2.71
CA MET A 54 20.09 8.15 -2.77
C MET A 54 20.50 7.31 -3.98
N PRO A 55 20.58 5.96 -3.88
CA PRO A 55 20.84 5.12 -5.04
C PRO A 55 19.88 5.44 -6.19
N GLU A 56 20.41 5.57 -7.42
CA GLU A 56 19.63 6.01 -8.58
C GLU A 56 18.39 5.13 -8.81
N GLY A 57 18.54 3.81 -8.65
CA GLY A 57 17.43 2.85 -8.78
C GLY A 57 16.33 3.08 -7.74
N GLU A 58 16.70 3.37 -6.49
CA GLU A 58 15.75 3.68 -5.43
C GLU A 58 15.03 5.01 -5.72
N ARG A 59 15.78 6.05 -6.09
CA ARG A 59 15.22 7.36 -6.44
C ARG A 59 14.20 7.24 -7.57
N ARG A 60 14.56 6.56 -8.65
CA ARG A 60 13.68 6.36 -9.81
C ARG A 60 12.37 5.68 -9.42
N TRP A 61 12.42 4.61 -8.63
CA TRP A 61 11.21 3.91 -8.20
C TRP A 61 10.37 4.73 -7.22
N LEU A 62 10.99 5.50 -6.33
CA LEU A 62 10.27 6.41 -5.43
C LEU A 62 9.61 7.57 -6.19
N GLU A 63 10.21 8.09 -7.25
CA GLU A 63 9.60 9.07 -8.17
C GLU A 63 8.40 8.48 -8.93
N ILE A 64 8.44 7.21 -9.33
CA ILE A 64 7.28 6.52 -9.91
C ILE A 64 6.16 6.36 -8.86
N ALA A 65 6.53 5.93 -7.66
CA ALA A 65 5.60 5.69 -6.57
C ALA A 65 4.94 6.97 -6.04
N SER A 66 5.66 8.11 -6.04
CA SER A 66 5.10 9.40 -5.62
C SER A 66 3.97 9.89 -6.53
N ASN A 67 3.91 9.40 -7.77
CA ASN A 67 2.84 9.65 -8.73
C ASN A 67 1.67 8.65 -8.62
N SER A 68 1.63 7.80 -7.59
CA SER A 68 0.49 6.90 -7.34
C SER A 68 -0.67 7.65 -6.66
N LEU A 69 -1.90 7.33 -7.06
CA LEU A 69 -3.07 7.84 -6.36
C LEU A 69 -3.21 7.11 -5.02
N ALA A 70 -3.27 7.87 -3.92
CA ALA A 70 -3.48 7.32 -2.60
C ALA A 70 -4.45 8.19 -1.80
N VAL A 71 -5.18 7.56 -0.88
CA VAL A 71 -5.94 8.24 0.16
C VAL A 71 -5.32 7.92 1.50
N GLU A 72 -5.27 8.91 2.39
CA GLU A 72 -4.79 8.70 3.74
C GLU A 72 -5.86 8.98 4.80
N THR A 73 -5.72 8.32 5.94
CA THR A 73 -6.49 8.62 7.14
C THR A 73 -5.72 8.22 8.38
N VAL A 74 -6.06 8.83 9.52
CA VAL A 74 -5.61 8.39 10.84
C VAL A 74 -6.78 7.71 11.53
N LEU A 75 -6.67 6.40 11.71
CA LEU A 75 -7.68 5.58 12.36
C LEU A 75 -7.41 5.53 13.87
N LYS A 76 -8.36 6.01 14.66
CA LYS A 76 -8.29 6.16 16.13
C LYS A 76 -9.14 5.11 16.84
N ALA A 77 -8.88 4.91 18.12
CA ALA A 77 -9.66 4.00 18.96
C ALA A 77 -11.18 4.26 18.85
N GLY A 78 -11.95 3.20 18.64
CA GLY A 78 -13.39 3.24 18.42
C GLY A 78 -13.81 3.38 16.95
N GLU A 79 -12.90 3.72 16.04
CA GLU A 79 -13.19 3.85 14.62
C GLU A 79 -13.00 2.53 13.86
N VAL A 80 -13.73 2.40 12.76
CA VAL A 80 -13.66 1.25 11.85
C VAL A 80 -13.35 1.73 10.44
N LEU A 81 -12.32 1.14 9.84
CA LEU A 81 -11.94 1.36 8.45
C LEU A 81 -12.33 0.14 7.59
N TYR A 82 -13.13 0.37 6.56
CA TYR A 82 -13.29 -0.60 5.50
C TYR A 82 -12.17 -0.43 4.47
N ILE A 83 -11.33 -1.47 4.32
CA ILE A 83 -10.35 -1.58 3.25
C ILE A 83 -10.93 -2.55 2.22
N PRO A 84 -11.27 -2.11 0.99
CA PRO A 84 -11.79 -3.00 -0.02
C PRO A 84 -10.75 -4.05 -0.44
N SER A 85 -11.22 -5.15 -1.03
CA SER A 85 -10.32 -6.22 -1.48
C SER A 85 -9.32 -5.71 -2.51
N HIS A 86 -8.10 -6.26 -2.47
CA HIS A 86 -6.99 -5.91 -3.37
C HIS A 86 -6.38 -4.51 -3.21
N TRP A 87 -6.84 -3.70 -2.25
CA TRP A 87 -6.21 -2.40 -1.96
C TRP A 87 -4.87 -2.55 -1.24
N PHE A 88 -3.87 -1.83 -1.72
CA PHE A 88 -2.56 -1.74 -1.09
C PHE A 88 -2.63 -0.80 0.10
N HIS A 89 -1.92 -1.14 1.18
CA HIS A 89 -1.97 -0.38 2.42
C HIS A 89 -0.59 -0.28 3.06
N TYR A 90 -0.16 0.94 3.33
CA TYR A 90 1.01 1.26 4.15
C TYR A 90 0.53 1.81 5.50
N ILE A 91 0.88 1.14 6.58
CA ILE A 91 0.32 1.39 7.91
C ILE A 91 1.44 1.75 8.88
N THR A 92 1.33 2.91 9.52
CA THR A 92 2.29 3.36 10.54
C THR A 92 1.58 3.52 11.88
N SER A 93 2.15 2.96 12.94
CA SER A 93 1.64 3.16 14.30
C SER A 93 2.11 4.52 14.83
N LEU A 94 1.18 5.39 15.21
CA LEU A 94 1.49 6.71 15.78
C LEU A 94 1.71 6.62 17.29
N GLN A 95 1.16 5.58 17.90
CA GLN A 95 1.20 5.28 19.33
C GLN A 95 1.22 3.76 19.53
N LYS A 96 1.49 3.30 20.76
CA LYS A 96 1.19 1.92 21.15
C LYS A 96 -0.29 1.66 20.87
N SER A 97 -0.57 0.65 20.06
CA SER A 97 -1.89 0.45 19.49
C SER A 97 -2.27 -1.01 19.37
N ALA A 98 -3.58 -1.27 19.38
CA ALA A 98 -4.17 -2.57 19.13
C ALA A 98 -5.33 -2.42 18.13
N GLN A 99 -5.43 -3.35 17.19
CA GLN A 99 -6.49 -3.40 16.18
C GLN A 99 -7.00 -4.83 16.02
N CYS A 100 -8.25 -4.97 15.58
CA CYS A 100 -8.84 -6.24 15.18
C CYS A 100 -9.29 -6.15 13.72
N ASN A 101 -8.83 -7.09 12.89
CA ASN A 101 -9.15 -7.12 11.48
C ASN A 101 -10.07 -8.30 11.18
N THR A 102 -11.15 -8.03 10.48
CA THR A 102 -11.99 -9.07 9.88
C THR A 102 -11.81 -9.02 8.37
N ARG A 103 -11.75 -10.19 7.74
CA ARG A 103 -11.66 -10.30 6.28
C ARG A 103 -12.94 -10.95 5.76
N SER A 104 -13.67 -10.23 4.91
CA SER A 104 -14.91 -10.71 4.31
C SER A 104 -14.72 -10.91 2.81
N GLY A 105 -14.80 -12.17 2.37
CA GLY A 105 -14.95 -12.55 0.97
C GLY A 105 -13.82 -12.15 0.00
N PHE A 106 -14.03 -12.53 -1.25
CA PHE A 106 -13.24 -12.11 -2.42
C PHE A 106 -14.24 -11.66 -3.48
N PRO A 107 -14.57 -10.37 -3.57
CA PRO A 107 -15.46 -9.88 -4.61
C PRO A 107 -14.79 -10.06 -5.98
N GLU A 108 -15.47 -10.76 -6.88
CA GLU A 108 -14.94 -11.02 -8.24
C GLU A 108 -15.10 -9.80 -9.16
N LYS A 109 -16.09 -8.94 -8.92
CA LYS A 109 -16.36 -7.76 -9.75
C LYS A 109 -15.35 -6.65 -9.47
N SER A 110 -14.66 -6.20 -10.52
CA SER A 110 -13.80 -5.01 -10.49
C SER A 110 -14.63 -3.72 -10.34
N ASN A 111 -14.03 -2.70 -9.73
CA ASN A 111 -14.59 -1.36 -9.70
C ASN A 111 -14.08 -0.56 -10.92
N PRO A 112 -14.93 0.09 -11.72
CA PRO A 112 -14.49 0.77 -12.94
C PRO A 112 -13.55 1.96 -12.70
N VAL A 113 -13.54 2.53 -11.50
CA VAL A 113 -12.70 3.69 -11.13
C VAL A 113 -11.40 3.25 -10.45
N PHE A 114 -11.47 2.25 -9.57
CA PHE A 114 -10.35 1.85 -8.70
C PHE A 114 -9.68 0.54 -9.11
N GLY A 115 -10.27 -0.21 -10.04
CA GLY A 115 -9.87 -1.58 -10.36
C GLY A 115 -10.29 -2.59 -9.29
N GLY A 116 -9.75 -3.80 -9.41
CA GLY A 116 -10.04 -4.94 -8.57
C GLY A 116 -9.02 -6.06 -8.79
N LYS A 117 -9.49 -7.30 -8.80
CA LYS A 117 -8.65 -8.49 -8.92
C LYS A 117 -7.85 -8.50 -10.24
N GLU A 118 -8.50 -8.18 -11.36
CA GLU A 118 -7.91 -8.24 -12.70
C GLU A 118 -6.70 -7.30 -12.86
N GLU A 119 -6.79 -6.06 -12.36
CA GLU A 119 -5.68 -5.10 -12.40
C GLU A 119 -4.49 -5.55 -11.55
N VAL A 120 -4.77 -6.16 -10.39
CA VAL A 120 -3.72 -6.77 -9.58
C VAL A 120 -3.11 -7.96 -10.31
N GLU A 121 -3.90 -8.86 -10.89
CA GLU A 121 -3.36 -10.01 -11.64
C GLU A 121 -2.51 -9.57 -12.84
N LYS A 122 -2.95 -8.57 -13.61
CA LYS A 122 -2.18 -7.95 -14.69
C LYS A 122 -0.83 -7.40 -14.21
N CYS A 123 -0.84 -6.71 -13.06
CA CYS A 123 0.36 -6.14 -12.46
C CYS A 123 1.31 -7.20 -11.89
N MET A 124 0.75 -8.22 -11.24
CA MET A 124 1.48 -9.32 -10.65
C MET A 124 2.03 -10.28 -11.70
N GLY A 125 1.69 -10.07 -12.98
CA GLY A 125 2.05 -10.95 -14.06
C GLY A 125 1.34 -12.29 -13.97
N GLU A 126 1.21 -12.95 -15.11
CA GLU A 126 1.21 -14.40 -15.11
C GLU A 126 2.68 -14.81 -14.92
N ASP A 127 3.08 -15.17 -13.70
CA ASP A 127 4.18 -16.13 -13.58
C ASP A 127 3.64 -17.42 -14.23
N ALA A 128 3.95 -17.72 -15.51
CA ALA A 128 5.22 -18.18 -16.07
C ALA A 128 5.57 -19.60 -15.61
#